data_AF-A0A6J1VKX8-F1
#
_entry.id   AF-A0A6J1VKX8-F1
#
_cell.length_a   1.000
_cell.length_b   1.000
_cell.length_c   1.000
_cell.angle_alpha   90.00
_cell.angle_beta   90.00
_cell.angle_gamma   90.00
#
_symmetry.space_group_name_H-M   'P 1'
#
loop_
_entity.id
_entity.type
_entity.pdbx_description
1 polymer ?
#
loop_
_entity_poly.entity_id
_entity_poly.type
_entity_poly.pdbx_seq_one_letter_code
_entity_poly.pdbx_strand_id
1 'polypeptide(L)'
;MAVASPFSGALQLTDLDDFIGPSQECIKPIKVNKSGKVAAKIRIEDDGTYFQVDQDGGSQKLEKAKITLNDCLACSGCITSAESVLITQQSHEELSRVLNANKASSPPKKLVVVSISPQSRASLAARFGMTPLDTAKKLTAFFKNLGVHFVFDTTFTRNFSLLENQREFVQRFQRRVEDKKALPMLAAACPGWICYAEKTHGSFIIPYISTTRSPQQIMGSLIKDHFAKQQSLTPDQIYHVTVMPCYDKKLEASRPDFFIEKHQTREVDCVITTGEVLKLLDQEGVSLLEVNPVPLDSMFGSLVEEQLFGHSGGGSGGYLEHI
;
A
#
# COMPACT_ATOMS: atom_id res chain seq x y z
N MET A 1 -3.73 31.43 40.85
CA MET A 1 -2.26 31.37 40.74
C MET A 1 -1.94 30.93 39.34
N ALA A 2 -1.38 31.86 38.55
CA ALA A 2 -0.85 31.59 37.23
C ALA A 2 0.53 30.94 37.37
N VAL A 3 0.84 29.94 36.54
CA VAL A 3 2.21 29.53 36.26
C VAL A 3 2.44 29.82 34.78
N ALA A 4 3.36 30.73 34.53
CA ALA A 4 3.73 31.25 33.22
C ALA A 4 4.58 30.22 32.45
N SER A 5 4.27 30.05 31.18
CA SER A 5 5.11 29.33 30.21
C SER A 5 6.19 30.29 29.68
N PRO A 6 7.48 29.91 29.65
CA PRO A 6 8.54 30.79 29.18
C PRO A 6 8.74 30.62 27.68
N PHE A 7 7.88 31.24 26.86
CA PHE A 7 8.19 31.47 25.45
C PHE A 7 7.74 32.87 25.03
N SER A 8 8.67 33.59 24.39
CA SER A 8 8.59 34.99 23.99
C SER A 8 7.36 35.29 23.12
N GLY A 9 6.59 36.32 23.50
CA GLY A 9 5.34 36.73 22.87
C GLY A 9 5.46 37.44 21.52
N ALA A 10 6.38 37.00 20.65
CA ALA A 10 6.62 37.59 19.33
C ALA A 10 6.42 36.64 18.14
N LEU A 11 6.04 35.37 18.36
CA LEU A 11 5.69 34.42 17.30
C LEU A 11 4.51 33.55 17.76
N GLN A 12 3.33 34.17 17.89
CA GLN A 12 2.08 33.44 17.63
C GLN A 12 2.04 33.19 16.12
N LEU A 13 2.68 32.10 15.69
CA LEU A 13 2.44 31.51 14.37
C LEU A 13 1.00 31.00 14.38
N THR A 14 0.08 31.90 14.07
CA THR A 14 -1.19 31.57 13.44
C THR A 14 -0.90 30.57 12.32
N ASP A 15 -1.46 29.37 12.43
CA ASP A 15 -1.79 28.46 11.34
C ASP A 15 -0.85 28.54 10.13
N LEU A 16 0.33 27.92 10.25
CA LEU A 16 1.04 27.37 9.09
C LEU A 16 0.31 26.08 8.63
N ASP A 17 -1.00 26.19 8.46
CA ASP A 17 -1.77 25.28 7.63
C ASP A 17 -1.52 25.74 6.18
N ASP A 18 -0.56 25.10 5.51
CA ASP A 18 -0.46 25.10 4.04
C ASP A 18 -1.67 24.37 3.39
N PHE A 19 -2.77 24.23 4.13
CA PHE A 19 -4.07 23.81 3.63
C PHE A 19 -4.58 24.91 2.69
N ILE A 20 -4.19 24.81 1.43
CA ILE A 20 -4.86 25.51 0.33
C ILE A 20 -6.29 24.98 0.35
N GLY A 21 -7.23 25.80 0.81
CA GLY A 21 -8.65 25.42 0.92
C GLY A 21 -9.14 24.71 -0.34
N PRO A 22 -10.06 23.73 -0.21
CA PRO A 22 -10.39 22.84 -1.31
C PRO A 22 -10.84 23.66 -2.52
N SER A 23 -10.01 23.69 -3.57
CA SER A 23 -10.53 24.09 -4.87
C SER A 23 -11.62 23.08 -5.21
N GLN A 24 -12.77 23.57 -5.66
CA GLN A 24 -13.92 22.73 -6.06
C GLN A 24 -13.60 21.79 -7.24
N GLU A 25 -12.35 21.76 -7.71
CA GLU A 25 -11.84 20.90 -8.76
C GLU A 25 -10.70 20.02 -8.21
N CYS A 26 -11.02 19.16 -7.25
CA CYS A 26 -10.13 18.08 -6.79
C CYS A 26 -10.04 16.90 -7.79
N ILE A 27 -10.39 17.15 -9.05
CA ILE A 27 -10.22 16.24 -10.16
C ILE A 27 -9.27 16.95 -11.09
N LYS A 28 -8.05 16.43 -11.25
CA LYS A 28 -7.18 16.82 -12.35
C LYS A 28 -7.64 16.02 -13.57
N PRO A 29 -8.49 16.55 -14.46
CA PRO A 29 -8.90 15.79 -15.64
C PRO A 29 -7.64 15.40 -16.40
N ILE A 30 -7.53 14.11 -16.74
CA ILE A 30 -6.50 13.65 -17.67
C ILE A 30 -6.69 14.47 -18.94
N LYS A 31 -5.72 15.33 -19.25
CA LYS A 31 -5.71 16.10 -20.50
C LYS A 31 -5.42 15.12 -21.62
N VAL A 32 -6.48 14.48 -22.12
CA VAL A 32 -6.41 13.67 -23.33
C VAL A 32 -6.23 14.65 -24.48
N ASN A 33 -5.01 14.73 -25.02
CA ASN A 33 -4.78 15.40 -26.30
C ASN A 33 -5.59 14.62 -27.35
N LYS A 34 -6.78 15.11 -27.69
CA LYS A 34 -7.61 14.54 -28.76
C LYS A 34 -6.95 14.83 -30.10
N SER A 35 -5.92 14.07 -30.46
CA SER A 35 -5.41 14.00 -31.83
C SER A 35 -6.17 12.89 -32.56
N GLY A 36 -7.38 13.17 -33.05
CA GLY A 36 -8.13 12.23 -33.90
C GLY A 36 -9.65 12.33 -33.77
N LYS A 37 -10.35 12.14 -34.90
CA LYS A 37 -11.81 12.23 -35.06
C LYS A 37 -12.56 11.23 -34.15
N VAL A 38 -13.83 11.55 -33.90
CA VAL A 38 -14.75 11.08 -32.83
C VAL A 38 -15.12 9.58 -32.84
N ALA A 39 -14.46 8.69 -33.61
CA ALA A 39 -14.78 7.26 -33.56
C ALA A 39 -13.63 6.38 -34.08
N ALA A 40 -12.70 6.02 -33.21
CA ALA A 40 -11.67 5.01 -33.49
C ALA A 40 -11.88 3.77 -32.61
N LYS A 41 -11.70 2.58 -33.20
CA LYS A 41 -11.82 1.30 -32.48
C LYS A 41 -10.50 1.00 -31.78
N ILE A 42 -10.55 0.65 -30.49
CA ILE A 42 -9.37 0.16 -29.76
C ILE A 42 -9.27 -1.35 -30.00
N ARG A 43 -8.15 -1.81 -30.57
CA ARG A 43 -7.81 -3.22 -30.71
C ARG A 43 -6.71 -3.57 -29.71
N ILE A 44 -6.88 -4.68 -29.01
CA ILE A 44 -5.87 -5.26 -28.11
C ILE A 44 -5.31 -6.47 -28.84
N GLU A 45 -4.00 -6.49 -29.08
CA GLU A 45 -3.32 -7.66 -29.66
C GLU A 45 -2.97 -8.68 -28.56
N ASP A 46 -2.61 -9.89 -28.97
CA ASP A 46 -2.28 -11.00 -28.05
C ASP A 46 -1.07 -10.71 -27.13
N ASP A 47 -0.24 -9.72 -27.50
CA ASP A 47 0.88 -9.23 -26.69
C ASP A 47 0.48 -8.15 -25.66
N GLY A 48 -0.83 -7.84 -25.56
CA GLY A 48 -1.38 -6.84 -24.65
C GLY A 48 -1.13 -5.39 -25.07
N THR A 49 -0.67 -5.15 -26.31
CA THR A 49 -0.52 -3.79 -26.83
C THR A 49 -1.85 -3.25 -27.36
N TYR A 50 -2.08 -1.96 -27.08
CA TYR A 50 -3.29 -1.25 -27.48
C TYR A 50 -3.02 -0.47 -28.77
N PHE A 51 -3.85 -0.70 -29.78
CA PHE A 51 -3.84 0.05 -31.03
C PHE A 51 -5.16 0.79 -31.20
N GLN A 52 -5.06 2.04 -31.62
CA GLN A 52 -6.18 2.78 -32.16
C GLN A 52 -6.27 2.48 -33.66
N VAL A 53 -7.40 1.96 -34.11
CA VAL A 53 -7.70 1.72 -35.53
C VAL A 53 -8.68 2.79 -36.00
N ASP A 54 -8.25 3.61 -36.94
CA ASP A 54 -9.08 4.63 -37.57
C ASP A 54 -10.03 4.00 -38.60
N GLN A 55 -11.08 4.73 -38.97
CA GLN A 55 -12.08 4.25 -39.95
C GLN A 55 -11.48 3.97 -41.33
N ASP A 56 -10.33 4.59 -41.63
CA ASP A 56 -9.61 4.46 -42.90
C ASP A 56 -8.59 3.28 -42.89
N GLY A 57 -8.58 2.45 -41.84
CA GLY A 57 -7.70 1.28 -41.72
C GLY A 57 -6.28 1.59 -41.24
N GLY A 58 -5.96 2.85 -40.94
CA GLY A 58 -4.72 3.23 -40.26
C GLY A 58 -4.71 2.73 -38.81
N SER A 59 -3.59 2.16 -38.36
CA SER A 59 -3.40 1.74 -36.97
C SER A 59 -2.29 2.54 -36.30
N GLN A 60 -2.57 3.10 -35.13
CA GLN A 60 -1.60 3.81 -34.30
C GLN A 60 -1.44 3.09 -32.96
N LYS A 61 -0.21 2.79 -32.57
CA LYS A 61 0.09 2.24 -31.25
C LYS A 61 -0.19 3.30 -30.18
N LEU A 62 -1.07 2.98 -29.23
CA LEU A 62 -1.35 3.86 -28.11
C LEU A 62 -0.19 3.83 -27.12
N GLU A 63 0.26 5.01 -26.70
CA GLU A 63 1.26 5.12 -25.65
C GLU A 63 0.69 4.64 -24.32
N LYS A 64 1.50 3.92 -23.54
CA LYS A 64 1.14 3.54 -22.18
C LYS A 64 0.99 4.82 -21.35
N ALA A 65 -0.18 5.01 -20.76
CA ALA A 65 -0.41 6.12 -19.83
C ALA A 65 0.64 6.08 -18.71
N LYS A 66 1.41 7.15 -18.58
CA LYS A 66 2.35 7.35 -17.47
C LYS A 66 1.64 8.14 -16.38
N ILE A 67 1.36 7.47 -15.26
CA ILE A 67 0.82 8.10 -14.05
C ILE A 67 2.01 8.61 -13.25
N THR A 68 2.11 9.92 -13.03
CA THR A 68 3.12 10.48 -12.11
C THR A 68 2.64 10.35 -10.66
N LEU A 69 3.54 10.52 -9.70
CA LEU A 69 3.16 10.57 -8.27
C LEU A 69 2.03 11.60 -8.05
N ASN A 70 2.14 12.77 -8.67
CA ASN A 70 1.11 13.82 -8.62
C ASN A 70 -0.22 13.42 -9.28
N ASP A 71 -0.22 12.45 -10.20
CA ASP A 71 -1.45 11.93 -10.83
C ASP A 71 -2.05 10.75 -10.03
N CYS A 72 -1.27 10.06 -9.20
CA CYS A 72 -1.76 9.06 -8.24
C CYS A 72 -2.32 9.75 -6.98
N LEU A 73 -1.64 10.81 -6.55
CA LEU A 73 -2.01 11.70 -5.47
C LEU A 73 -3.03 12.76 -5.92
N ALA A 74 -3.72 12.56 -7.06
CA ALA A 74 -4.50 13.54 -7.83
C ALA A 74 -5.71 14.19 -7.12
N CYS A 75 -5.74 14.17 -5.81
CA CYS A 75 -6.17 15.36 -5.11
C CYS A 75 -5.06 16.41 -5.12
N SER A 76 -5.09 17.36 -6.05
CA SER A 76 -4.34 18.60 -5.91
C SER A 76 -4.86 19.37 -4.67
N GLY A 77 -4.40 18.98 -3.47
CA GLY A 77 -4.86 19.46 -2.17
C GLY A 77 -5.11 18.41 -1.08
N CYS A 78 -5.14 17.09 -1.37
CA CYS A 78 -5.32 16.09 -0.28
C CYS A 78 -4.01 15.74 0.43
N ILE A 79 -2.84 16.23 0.03
CA ILE A 79 -1.56 15.86 0.65
C ILE A 79 -0.76 17.11 0.93
N THR A 80 -0.42 17.28 2.20
CA THR A 80 0.36 18.39 2.75
C THR A 80 1.84 18.23 2.41
N SER A 81 2.60 19.32 2.52
CA SER A 81 4.07 19.30 2.42
C SER A 81 4.69 18.31 3.42
N ALA A 82 4.15 18.23 4.64
CA ALA A 82 4.59 17.28 5.67
C ALA A 82 4.32 15.82 5.27
N GLU A 83 3.13 15.51 4.77
CA GLU A 83 2.79 14.17 4.28
C GLU A 83 3.65 13.76 3.07
N SER A 84 4.01 14.70 2.20
CA SER A 84 4.92 14.46 1.07
C SER A 84 6.34 14.08 1.55
N VAL A 85 6.83 14.71 2.62
CA VAL A 85 8.10 14.35 3.25
C VAL A 85 8.03 12.93 3.84
N LEU A 86 6.94 12.59 4.54
CA LEU A 86 6.75 11.25 5.11
C LEU A 86 6.69 10.14 4.05
N ILE A 87 6.07 10.41 2.90
CA ILE A 87 6.10 9.51 1.74
C ILE A 87 7.54 9.33 1.25
N THR A 88 8.29 10.43 1.10
CA THR A 88 9.64 10.40 0.50
C THR A 88 10.66 9.72 1.42
N GLN A 89 10.49 9.80 2.74
CA GLN A 89 11.33 9.11 3.71
C GLN A 89 11.20 7.58 3.66
N GLN A 90 10.09 7.08 3.14
CA GLN A 90 9.88 5.65 2.94
C GLN A 90 10.30 5.29 1.51
N SER A 91 11.41 4.58 1.35
CA SER A 91 11.89 4.20 0.02
C SER A 91 12.72 2.93 0.04
N HIS A 92 13.12 2.46 -1.14
CA HIS A 92 14.07 1.36 -1.24
C HIS A 92 15.46 1.75 -0.73
N GLU A 93 15.89 3.01 -0.85
CA GLU A 93 17.15 3.48 -0.24
C GLU A 93 17.12 3.36 1.29
N GLU A 94 15.97 3.68 1.89
CA GLU A 94 15.76 3.54 3.34
C GLU A 94 15.85 2.07 3.78
N LEU A 95 15.26 1.14 3.03
CA LEU A 95 15.43 -0.29 3.27
C LEU A 95 16.91 -0.70 3.17
N SER A 96 17.60 -0.31 2.09
CA SER A 96 19.02 -0.63 1.89
C SER A 96 19.89 -0.07 3.02
N ARG A 97 19.58 1.13 3.53
CA ARG A 97 20.27 1.73 4.68
C ARG A 97 20.14 0.87 5.94
N VAL A 98 18.93 0.40 6.26
CA VAL A 98 18.70 -0.49 7.42
C VAL A 98 19.40 -1.84 7.25
N LEU A 99 19.35 -2.43 6.05
CA LEU A 99 20.03 -3.69 5.76
C LEU A 99 21.55 -3.56 5.86
N ASN A 100 22.14 -2.48 5.35
CA ASN A 100 23.58 -2.21 5.46
C ASN A 100 24.00 -1.97 6.92
N ALA A 101 23.18 -1.27 7.71
CA ALA A 101 23.42 -1.09 9.14
C ALA A 101 23.39 -2.42 9.90
N ASN A 102 22.53 -3.36 9.50
CA ASN A 102 22.51 -4.71 10.04
C ASN A 102 23.75 -5.52 9.64
N LYS A 103 24.20 -5.44 8.37
CA LYS A 103 25.43 -6.11 7.91
C LYS A 103 26.68 -5.64 8.65
N ALA A 104 26.72 -4.37 9.05
CA ALA A 104 27.82 -3.78 9.82
C ALA A 104 27.80 -4.12 11.33
N SER A 105 26.82 -4.88 11.82
CA SER A 105 26.64 -5.22 13.23
C SER A 105 26.53 -6.74 13.41
N SER A 106 27.25 -7.30 14.38
CA SER A 106 27.10 -8.71 14.80
C SER A 106 26.89 -8.77 16.31
N PRO A 107 25.67 -9.09 16.81
CA PRO A 107 24.47 -9.50 16.05
C PRO A 107 23.77 -8.35 15.28
N PRO A 108 22.84 -8.66 14.35
CA PRO A 108 22.02 -7.67 13.66
C PRO A 108 21.24 -6.78 14.64
N LYS A 109 21.09 -5.50 14.32
CA LYS A 109 20.39 -4.55 15.21
C LYS A 109 18.88 -4.74 15.21
N LYS A 110 18.32 -5.11 14.05
CA LYS A 110 16.88 -5.33 13.88
C LYS A 110 16.60 -6.58 13.06
N LEU A 111 15.57 -7.32 13.43
CA LEU A 111 15.01 -8.36 12.57
C LEU A 111 14.18 -7.69 11.48
N VAL A 112 14.53 -7.92 10.21
CA VAL A 112 13.87 -7.28 9.06
C VAL A 112 12.86 -8.24 8.45
N VAL A 113 11.60 -7.79 8.35
CA VAL A 113 10.49 -8.53 7.73
C VAL A 113 9.98 -7.74 6.52
N VAL A 114 9.78 -8.41 5.39
CA VAL A 114 9.13 -7.84 4.20
C VAL A 114 7.79 -8.55 3.96
N SER A 115 6.69 -7.81 3.89
CA SER A 115 5.37 -8.35 3.55
C SER A 115 4.93 -7.87 2.17
N ILE A 116 4.69 -8.78 1.23
CA ILE A 116 4.42 -8.47 -0.18
C ILE A 116 2.91 -8.53 -0.46
N SER A 117 2.40 -7.52 -1.18
CA SER A 117 1.01 -7.51 -1.63
C SER A 117 0.77 -8.46 -2.81
N PRO A 118 -0.40 -9.13 -2.87
CA PRO A 118 -0.78 -9.94 -4.03
C PRO A 118 -0.74 -9.16 -5.35
N GLN A 119 -1.08 -7.87 -5.31
CA GLN A 119 -1.07 -6.96 -6.46
C GLN A 119 0.35 -6.66 -6.93
N SER A 120 1.29 -6.37 -6.01
CA SER A 120 2.70 -6.17 -6.36
C SER A 120 3.30 -7.45 -6.95
N ARG A 121 3.02 -8.60 -6.35
CA ARG A 121 3.42 -9.91 -6.87
C ARG A 121 2.86 -10.15 -8.27
N ALA A 122 1.56 -9.93 -8.48
CA ALA A 122 0.92 -10.10 -9.79
C ALA A 122 1.49 -9.15 -10.86
N SER A 123 1.76 -7.90 -10.49
CA SER A 123 2.35 -6.90 -11.39
C SER A 123 3.77 -7.29 -11.80
N LEU A 124 4.59 -7.79 -10.87
CA LEU A 124 5.94 -8.28 -11.16
C LEU A 124 5.89 -9.58 -11.98
N ALA A 125 4.98 -10.49 -11.67
CA ALA A 125 4.77 -11.72 -12.44
C ALA A 125 4.47 -11.41 -13.91
N ALA A 126 3.53 -10.48 -14.16
CA ALA A 126 3.22 -10.02 -15.50
C ALA A 126 4.42 -9.34 -16.19
N ARG A 127 5.20 -8.52 -15.45
CA ARG A 127 6.36 -7.80 -16.00
C ARG A 127 7.48 -8.73 -16.47
N PHE A 128 7.68 -9.85 -15.78
CA PHE A 128 8.74 -10.82 -16.07
C PHE A 128 8.23 -12.07 -16.80
N GLY A 129 6.93 -12.17 -17.11
CA GLY A 129 6.37 -13.34 -17.79
C GLY A 129 6.42 -14.62 -16.95
N MET A 130 6.29 -14.49 -15.63
CA MET A 130 6.37 -15.60 -14.68
C MET A 130 5.01 -15.94 -14.07
N THR A 131 4.88 -17.13 -13.48
CA THR A 131 3.71 -17.44 -12.65
C THR A 131 3.75 -16.64 -11.34
N PRO A 132 2.59 -16.36 -10.71
CA PRO A 132 2.57 -15.69 -9.40
C PRO A 132 3.36 -16.45 -8.33
N LEU A 133 3.33 -17.79 -8.35
CA LEU A 133 4.03 -18.62 -7.37
C LEU A 133 5.55 -18.55 -7.55
N ASP A 134 6.05 -18.70 -8.77
CA ASP A 134 7.48 -18.57 -9.05
C ASP A 134 7.98 -17.17 -8.71
N THR A 135 7.16 -16.15 -9.00
CA THR A 135 7.44 -14.77 -8.62
C THR A 135 7.56 -14.61 -7.11
N ALA A 136 6.66 -15.21 -6.32
CA ALA A 136 6.75 -15.17 -4.85
C ALA A 136 8.04 -15.84 -4.34
N LYS A 137 8.38 -17.02 -4.85
CA LYS A 137 9.59 -17.76 -4.45
C LYS A 137 10.87 -17.01 -4.82
N LYS A 138 10.91 -16.39 -6.02
CA LYS A 138 12.05 -15.57 -6.47
C LYS A 138 12.16 -14.26 -5.72
N LEU A 139 11.05 -13.60 -5.39
CA LEU A 139 11.06 -12.41 -4.54
C LEU A 139 11.54 -12.72 -3.12
N THR A 140 11.11 -13.86 -2.57
CA THR A 140 11.57 -14.34 -1.27
C THR A 140 13.09 -14.53 -1.28
N ALA A 141 13.62 -15.19 -2.31
CA ALA A 141 15.05 -15.37 -2.49
C ALA A 141 15.80 -14.03 -2.63
N PHE A 142 15.28 -13.13 -3.47
CA PHE A 142 15.88 -11.82 -3.71
C PHE A 142 16.00 -11.01 -2.41
N PHE A 143 14.92 -10.86 -1.65
CA PHE A 143 14.95 -10.12 -0.39
C PHE A 143 15.84 -10.80 0.66
N LYS A 144 15.84 -12.14 0.75
CA LYS A 144 16.75 -12.86 1.65
C LYS A 144 18.22 -12.62 1.28
N ASN A 145 18.56 -12.63 0.00
CA ASN A 145 19.92 -12.32 -0.48
C ASN A 145 20.35 -10.89 -0.12
N LEU A 146 19.42 -9.94 -0.06
CA LEU A 146 19.69 -8.58 0.42
C LEU A 146 19.98 -8.50 1.93
N GLY A 147 19.55 -9.48 2.71
CA GLY A 147 19.67 -9.52 4.18
C GLY A 147 18.34 -9.40 4.93
N VAL A 148 17.20 -9.55 4.24
CA VAL A 148 15.88 -9.66 4.89
C VAL A 148 15.77 -11.03 5.56
N HIS A 149 15.20 -11.07 6.77
CA HIS A 149 15.13 -12.30 7.55
C HIS A 149 13.91 -13.14 7.15
N PHE A 150 12.75 -12.48 7.02
CA PHE A 150 11.48 -13.12 6.67
C PHE A 150 10.74 -12.36 5.57
N VAL A 151 10.14 -13.09 4.64
CA VAL A 151 9.33 -12.56 3.55
C VAL A 151 7.95 -13.23 3.55
N PHE A 152 6.92 -12.45 3.88
CA PHE A 152 5.55 -12.95 3.98
C PHE A 152 4.66 -12.41 2.85
N ASP A 153 3.55 -13.11 2.63
CA ASP A 153 2.50 -12.70 1.70
C ASP A 153 1.28 -12.16 2.45
N THR A 154 0.79 -10.98 2.03
CA THR A 154 -0.38 -10.35 2.68
C THR A 154 -1.73 -10.90 2.21
N THR A 155 -1.76 -11.94 1.36
CA THR A 155 -3.00 -12.67 1.02
C THR A 155 -3.71 -13.15 2.29
N PHE A 156 -2.96 -13.64 3.27
CA PHE A 156 -3.54 -14.09 4.54
C PHE A 156 -4.28 -12.95 5.25
N THR A 157 -3.64 -11.79 5.40
CA THR A 157 -4.25 -10.63 6.08
C THR A 157 -5.34 -9.96 5.26
N ARG A 158 -5.32 -10.13 3.94
CA ARG A 158 -6.44 -9.80 3.06
C ARG A 158 -7.67 -10.64 3.39
N ASN A 159 -7.51 -11.93 3.64
CA ASN A 159 -8.62 -12.79 4.05
C ASN A 159 -9.17 -12.39 5.44
N PHE A 160 -8.31 -12.02 6.39
CA PHE A 160 -8.75 -11.45 7.67
C PHE A 160 -9.57 -10.18 7.47
N SER A 161 -9.10 -9.26 6.64
CA SER A 161 -9.84 -8.03 6.33
C SER A 161 -11.22 -8.33 5.73
N LEU A 162 -11.34 -9.32 4.85
CA LEU A 162 -12.63 -9.72 4.27
C LEU A 162 -13.59 -10.27 5.33
N LEU A 163 -13.12 -11.19 6.17
CA LEU A 163 -13.95 -11.78 7.24
C LEU A 163 -14.43 -10.72 8.25
N GLU A 164 -13.57 -9.77 8.61
CA GLU A 164 -13.96 -8.68 9.51
C GLU A 164 -14.94 -7.72 8.85
N ASN A 165 -14.76 -7.39 7.57
CA ASN A 165 -15.75 -6.56 6.85
C ASN A 165 -17.12 -7.26 6.72
N GLN A 166 -17.15 -8.58 6.49
CA GLN A 166 -18.40 -9.36 6.48
C GLN A 166 -19.10 -9.28 7.84
N ARG A 167 -18.35 -9.50 8.93
CA ARG A 167 -18.87 -9.41 10.30
C ARG A 167 -19.43 -8.03 10.59
N GLU A 168 -18.68 -6.99 10.25
CA GLU A 168 -19.11 -5.61 10.42
C GLU A 168 -20.37 -5.29 9.61
N PHE A 169 -20.44 -5.74 8.36
CA PHE A 169 -21.61 -5.54 7.51
C PHE A 169 -22.86 -6.18 8.13
N VAL A 170 -22.78 -7.45 8.56
CA VAL A 170 -23.90 -8.15 9.19
C VAL A 170 -24.37 -7.40 10.45
N GLN A 171 -23.44 -6.96 11.30
CA GLN A 171 -23.76 -6.19 12.50
C GLN A 171 -24.44 -4.85 12.16
N ARG A 172 -23.92 -4.10 11.19
CA ARG A 172 -24.51 -2.85 10.70
C ARG A 172 -25.90 -3.07 10.08
N PHE A 173 -26.06 -4.13 9.31
CA PHE A 173 -27.34 -4.47 8.69
C PHE A 173 -28.41 -4.81 9.72
N GLN A 174 -28.07 -5.51 10.80
CA GLN A 174 -29.00 -5.84 11.89
C GLN A 174 -29.51 -4.58 12.60
N ARG A 175 -28.64 -3.61 12.87
CA ARG A 175 -28.99 -2.34 13.56
C ARG A 175 -29.53 -1.23 12.64
N ARG A 176 -29.74 -1.49 11.34
CA ARG A 176 -30.09 -0.46 10.34
C ARG A 176 -31.37 0.33 10.64
N VAL A 177 -32.29 -0.24 11.41
CA VAL A 177 -33.55 0.43 11.81
C VAL A 177 -33.32 1.41 12.98
N GLU A 178 -32.42 1.05 13.89
CA GLU A 178 -32.10 1.83 15.11
C GLU A 178 -31.05 2.90 14.82
N ASP A 179 -30.08 2.59 13.95
CA ASP A 179 -28.99 3.45 13.56
C ASP A 179 -29.05 3.79 12.06
N LYS A 180 -29.51 5.01 11.76
CA LYS A 180 -29.56 5.55 10.40
C LYS A 180 -28.18 5.74 9.75
N LYS A 181 -27.10 5.65 10.52
CA LYS A 181 -25.71 5.72 10.03
C LYS A 181 -25.08 4.35 9.82
N ALA A 182 -25.82 3.27 10.10
CA ALA A 182 -25.30 1.92 9.91
C ALA A 182 -25.08 1.58 8.43
N LEU A 183 -25.91 2.13 7.52
CA LEU A 183 -25.85 1.89 6.08
C LEU A 183 -25.96 3.20 5.28
N PRO A 184 -25.29 3.33 4.13
CA PRO A 184 -24.41 2.32 3.50
C PRO A 184 -23.10 2.11 4.26
N MET A 185 -22.51 0.92 4.18
CA MET A 185 -21.16 0.66 4.68
C MET A 185 -20.15 0.89 3.55
N LEU A 186 -19.18 1.76 3.76
CA LEU A 186 -18.16 2.15 2.78
C LEU A 186 -16.84 1.47 3.13
N ALA A 187 -16.16 0.90 2.13
CA ALA A 187 -14.90 0.21 2.33
C ALA A 187 -13.80 1.16 2.84
N ALA A 188 -12.89 0.63 3.67
CA ALA A 188 -11.82 1.42 4.31
C ALA A 188 -10.39 1.04 3.89
N ALA A 189 -10.23 0.00 3.05
CA ALA A 189 -8.90 -0.56 2.76
C ALA A 189 -8.02 0.33 1.86
N CYS A 190 -8.61 1.29 1.13
CA CYS A 190 -7.92 2.19 0.21
C CYS A 190 -7.58 3.52 0.92
N PRO A 191 -6.29 3.84 1.15
CA PRO A 191 -5.93 5.04 1.90
C PRO A 191 -6.24 6.33 1.14
N GLY A 192 -6.12 6.35 -0.19
CA GLY A 192 -6.51 7.52 -0.99
C GLY A 192 -8.00 7.85 -0.84
N TRP A 193 -8.87 6.84 -0.80
CA TRP A 193 -10.29 7.03 -0.49
C TRP A 193 -10.50 7.58 0.92
N ILE A 194 -9.80 7.04 1.93
CA ILE A 194 -9.90 7.54 3.31
C ILE A 194 -9.46 9.00 3.41
N CYS A 195 -8.31 9.36 2.81
CA CYS A 195 -7.83 10.74 2.79
C CYS A 195 -8.84 11.68 2.10
N TYR A 196 -9.38 11.27 0.96
CA TYR A 196 -10.42 12.04 0.26
C TYR A 196 -11.68 12.22 1.12
N ALA A 197 -12.15 11.14 1.75
CA ALA A 197 -13.34 11.13 2.58
C ALA A 197 -13.19 12.03 3.82
N GLU A 198 -12.06 11.91 4.54
CA GLU A 198 -11.74 12.73 5.71
C GLU A 198 -11.61 14.22 5.35
N LYS A 199 -10.88 14.54 4.27
CA LYS A 199 -10.54 15.94 3.92
C LYS A 199 -11.67 16.67 3.19
N THR A 200 -12.47 15.97 2.39
CA THR A 200 -13.51 16.59 1.55
C THR A 200 -14.89 16.56 2.20
N HIS A 201 -15.24 15.44 2.85
CA HIS A 201 -16.60 15.19 3.34
C HIS A 201 -16.67 15.14 4.88
N GLY A 202 -15.55 14.91 5.55
CA GLY A 202 -15.42 14.98 7.00
C GLY A 202 -16.48 14.16 7.74
N SER A 203 -17.08 14.76 8.77
CA SER A 203 -18.03 14.11 9.67
C SER A 203 -19.28 13.54 9.00
N PHE A 204 -19.60 13.98 7.77
CA PHE A 204 -20.75 13.47 7.02
C PHE A 204 -20.53 12.01 6.58
N ILE A 205 -19.34 11.70 6.07
CA ILE A 205 -19.05 10.39 5.46
C ILE A 205 -18.41 9.41 6.45
N ILE A 206 -17.61 9.91 7.41
CA ILE A 206 -16.83 9.09 8.34
C ILE A 206 -17.67 8.00 9.06
N PRO A 207 -18.90 8.26 9.54
CA PRO A 207 -19.71 7.23 10.21
C PRO A 207 -20.05 6.01 9.33
N TYR A 208 -20.06 6.19 8.01
CA TYR A 208 -20.38 5.15 7.05
C TYR A 208 -19.16 4.31 6.68
N ILE A 209 -17.94 4.76 6.98
CA ILE A 209 -16.70 4.03 6.69
C ILE A 209 -16.57 2.82 7.62
N SER A 210 -16.20 1.68 7.04
CA SER A 210 -15.87 0.44 7.74
C SER A 210 -14.77 0.68 8.77
N THR A 211 -14.95 0.14 9.98
CA THR A 211 -13.94 0.17 11.04
C THR A 211 -12.83 -0.86 10.81
N THR A 212 -13.03 -1.77 9.85
CA THR A 212 -12.08 -2.81 9.53
C THR A 212 -10.80 -2.23 8.92
N ARG A 213 -9.66 -2.56 9.54
CA ARG A 213 -8.32 -2.15 9.07
C ARG A 213 -7.99 -2.73 7.69
N SER A 214 -7.11 -2.04 6.96
CA SER A 214 -6.62 -2.55 5.68
C SER A 214 -5.71 -3.78 5.87
N PRO A 215 -5.53 -4.63 4.84
CA PRO A 215 -4.63 -5.78 4.92
C PRO A 215 -3.19 -5.44 5.31
N GLN A 216 -2.71 -4.25 4.93
CA GLN A 216 -1.40 -3.74 5.32
C GLN A 216 -1.31 -3.58 6.83
N GLN A 217 -2.29 -2.91 7.45
CA GLN A 217 -2.24 -2.62 8.88
C GLN A 217 -2.60 -3.83 9.73
N ILE A 218 -3.46 -4.72 9.24
CA ILE A 218 -3.64 -6.04 9.86
C ILE A 218 -2.31 -6.79 9.88
N MET A 219 -1.54 -6.78 8.77
CA MET A 219 -0.21 -7.41 8.75
C MET A 219 0.77 -6.72 9.69
N GLY A 220 0.78 -5.39 9.74
CA GLY A 220 1.61 -4.63 10.68
C GLY A 220 1.36 -5.03 12.13
N SER A 221 0.08 -5.09 12.53
CA SER A 221 -0.32 -5.54 13.86
C SER A 221 0.10 -7.00 14.14
N LEU A 222 -0.11 -7.92 13.19
CA LEU A 222 0.30 -9.32 13.37
C LEU A 222 1.82 -9.47 13.49
N ILE A 223 2.59 -8.73 12.69
CA ILE A 223 4.06 -8.78 12.74
C ILE A 223 4.59 -8.21 14.05
N LYS A 224 4.08 -7.05 14.45
CA LYS A 224 4.58 -6.33 15.63
C LYS A 224 4.06 -6.92 16.94
N ASP A 225 2.96 -7.64 16.94
CA ASP A 225 2.43 -8.31 18.14
C ASP A 225 2.68 -9.82 18.13
N HIS A 226 1.98 -10.56 17.28
CA HIS A 226 1.98 -12.02 17.31
C HIS A 226 3.34 -12.61 16.92
N PHE A 227 3.88 -12.19 15.77
CA PHE A 227 5.16 -12.68 15.29
C PHE A 227 6.33 -12.22 16.18
N ALA A 228 6.29 -10.98 16.67
CA ALA A 228 7.28 -10.50 17.64
C ALA A 228 7.35 -11.38 18.89
N LYS A 229 6.20 -11.75 19.47
CA LYS A 229 6.12 -12.69 20.60
C LYS A 229 6.67 -14.07 20.24
N GLN A 230 6.35 -14.60 19.05
CA GLN A 230 6.89 -15.88 18.59
C GLN A 230 8.42 -15.87 18.48
N GLN A 231 9.00 -14.75 18.04
CA GLN A 231 10.45 -14.55 17.95
C GLN A 231 11.09 -14.15 19.29
N SER A 232 10.33 -14.02 20.38
CA SER A 232 10.79 -13.49 21.67
C SER A 232 11.43 -12.09 21.55
N LEU A 233 10.87 -11.23 20.70
CA LEU A 233 11.31 -9.86 20.45
C LEU A 233 10.24 -8.84 20.85
N THR A 234 10.66 -7.61 21.12
CA THR A 234 9.75 -6.46 21.23
C THR A 234 9.44 -5.86 19.85
N PRO A 235 8.30 -5.16 19.67
CA PRO A 235 7.92 -4.55 18.40
C PRO A 235 9.01 -3.68 17.74
N ASP A 236 9.78 -2.94 18.54
CA ASP A 236 10.81 -1.99 18.08
C ASP A 236 12.09 -2.65 17.55
N GLN A 237 12.32 -3.91 17.93
CA GLN A 237 13.40 -4.75 17.42
C GLN A 237 13.10 -5.35 16.04
N ILE A 238 11.85 -5.25 15.58
CA ILE A 238 11.45 -5.66 14.23
C ILE A 238 11.37 -4.43 13.34
N TYR A 239 11.97 -4.48 12.16
CA TYR A 239 11.77 -3.52 11.10
C TYR A 239 10.87 -4.13 10.04
N HIS A 240 9.61 -3.74 10.03
CA HIS A 240 8.60 -4.27 9.14
C HIS A 240 8.41 -3.38 7.93
N VAL A 241 8.65 -3.97 6.76
CA VAL A 241 8.55 -3.33 5.46
C VAL A 241 7.41 -3.97 4.68
N THR A 242 6.65 -3.18 3.93
CA THR A 242 5.62 -3.72 3.04
C THR A 242 5.88 -3.35 1.57
N VAL A 243 5.60 -4.28 0.66
CA VAL A 243 5.67 -4.05 -0.79
C VAL A 243 4.27 -3.86 -1.33
N MET A 244 3.96 -2.63 -1.74
CA MET A 244 2.59 -2.22 -2.07
C MET A 244 2.47 -1.68 -3.50
N PRO A 245 1.29 -1.77 -4.13
CA PRO A 245 1.10 -1.30 -5.50
C PRO A 245 0.79 0.20 -5.58
N CYS A 246 0.71 0.90 -4.44
CA CYS A 246 0.22 2.27 -4.35
C CYS A 246 1.06 3.11 -3.38
N TYR A 247 1.28 4.38 -3.70
CA TYR A 247 1.98 5.33 -2.83
C TYR A 247 1.17 5.72 -1.60
N ASP A 248 -0.16 5.74 -1.67
CA ASP A 248 -1.02 6.08 -0.53
C ASP A 248 -0.84 5.13 0.65
N LYS A 249 -0.29 3.93 0.41
CA LYS A 249 0.08 3.00 1.48
C LYS A 249 1.22 3.51 2.36
N LYS A 250 2.11 4.37 1.83
CA LYS A 250 3.11 5.14 2.61
C LYS A 250 2.43 6.14 3.55
N LEU A 251 1.36 6.81 3.09
CA LEU A 251 0.55 7.70 3.94
C LEU A 251 -0.14 6.92 5.06
N GLU A 252 -0.75 5.78 4.71
CA GLU A 252 -1.39 4.92 5.69
C GLU A 252 -0.43 4.48 6.79
N ALA A 253 0.78 4.02 6.44
CA ALA A 253 1.81 3.63 7.40
C ALA A 253 2.29 4.80 8.30
N SER A 254 2.17 6.04 7.79
CA SER A 254 2.60 7.23 8.51
C SER A 254 1.56 7.78 9.50
N ARG A 255 0.31 7.30 9.45
CA ARG A 255 -0.76 7.79 10.34
C ARG A 255 -0.36 7.61 11.82
N PRO A 256 -0.61 8.61 12.68
CA PRO A 256 -0.38 8.51 14.12
C PRO A 256 -1.13 7.33 14.76
N ASP A 257 -2.31 6.98 14.22
CA ASP A 257 -3.15 5.86 14.67
C ASP A 257 -2.43 4.50 14.69
N PHE A 258 -1.34 4.36 13.93
CA PHE A 258 -0.55 3.12 13.82
C PHE A 258 0.85 3.25 14.44
N PHE A 259 1.05 4.24 15.31
CA PHE A 259 2.25 4.37 16.13
C PHE A 259 2.06 3.68 17.49
N ILE A 260 2.98 2.77 17.81
CA ILE A 260 2.99 2.00 19.06
C ILE A 260 3.80 2.80 20.09
N GLU A 261 3.13 3.69 20.82
CA GLU A 261 3.78 4.62 21.78
C GLU A 261 4.68 3.91 22.80
N LYS A 262 4.22 2.77 23.35
CA LYS A 262 4.98 2.01 24.35
C LYS A 262 6.38 1.59 23.86
N HIS A 263 6.51 1.34 22.56
CA HIS A 263 7.73 0.83 21.94
C HIS A 263 8.39 1.86 21.01
N GLN A 264 7.80 3.04 20.83
CA GLN A 264 8.31 4.09 19.94
C GLN A 264 8.60 3.58 18.51
N THR A 265 7.68 2.78 17.96
CA THR A 265 7.78 2.17 16.62
C THR A 265 6.42 2.20 15.92
N ARG A 266 6.39 1.96 14.61
CA ARG A 266 5.15 1.86 13.82
C ARG A 266 4.76 0.40 13.61
N GLU A 267 3.47 0.15 13.34
CA GLU A 267 3.00 -1.16 12.87
C GLU A 267 3.67 -1.56 11.54
N VAL A 268 3.88 -0.57 10.66
CA VAL A 268 4.65 -0.68 9.41
C VAL A 268 5.69 0.44 9.41
N ASP A 269 6.97 0.07 9.43
CA ASP A 269 8.07 1.04 9.53
C ASP A 269 8.38 1.70 8.17
N CYS A 270 8.24 0.95 7.08
CA CYS A 270 8.48 1.45 5.73
C CYS A 270 7.58 0.76 4.71
N VAL A 271 7.11 1.50 3.72
CA VAL A 271 6.44 0.95 2.55
C VAL A 271 7.30 1.24 1.33
N ILE A 272 7.56 0.21 0.52
CA ILE A 272 8.17 0.36 -0.81
C ILE A 272 7.15 -0.05 -1.87
N THR A 273 7.13 0.67 -2.98
CA THR A 273 6.23 0.38 -4.08
C THR A 273 6.74 -0.78 -4.94
N THR A 274 5.86 -1.38 -5.74
CA THR A 274 6.24 -2.34 -6.78
C THR A 274 7.34 -1.78 -7.70
N GLY A 275 7.28 -0.49 -8.03
CA GLY A 275 8.31 0.17 -8.85
C GLY A 275 9.64 0.34 -8.13
N GLU A 276 9.63 0.58 -6.81
CA GLU A 276 10.86 0.64 -6.00
C GLU A 276 11.52 -0.74 -5.86
N VAL A 277 10.77 -1.84 -5.92
CA VAL A 277 11.36 -3.19 -6.04
C VAL A 277 12.10 -3.38 -7.37
N LEU A 278 11.58 -2.83 -8.47
CA LEU A 278 12.31 -2.84 -9.75
C LEU A 278 13.60 -2.03 -9.66
N LYS A 279 13.58 -0.86 -8.99
CA LYS A 279 14.79 -0.07 -8.74
C LYS A 279 15.82 -0.84 -7.90
N LEU A 280 15.39 -1.61 -6.91
CA LEU A 280 16.29 -2.49 -6.14
C LEU A 280 16.93 -3.55 -7.01
N LEU A 281 16.15 -4.22 -7.87
CA LEU A 281 16.69 -5.21 -8.82
C LEU A 281 17.74 -4.58 -9.75
N ASP A 282 17.45 -3.40 -10.29
CA ASP A 282 18.36 -2.64 -11.16
C ASP A 282 19.64 -2.22 -10.40
N GLN A 283 19.52 -1.77 -9.15
CA GLN A 283 20.66 -1.36 -8.31
C GLN A 283 21.59 -2.53 -7.96
N GLU A 284 21.03 -3.72 -7.72
CA GLU A 284 21.81 -4.94 -7.47
C GLU A 284 22.34 -5.57 -8.76
N GLY A 285 21.92 -5.09 -9.93
CA GLY A 285 22.28 -5.66 -11.23
C GLY A 285 21.74 -7.07 -11.44
N VAL A 286 20.59 -7.41 -10.82
CA VAL A 286 20.00 -8.75 -10.83
C VAL A 286 18.66 -8.74 -11.55
N SER A 287 18.49 -9.62 -12.53
CA SER A 287 17.17 -9.92 -13.08
C SER A 287 16.43 -10.90 -12.17
N LEU A 288 15.16 -10.62 -11.85
CA LEU A 288 14.34 -11.54 -11.05
C LEU A 288 14.24 -12.94 -11.69
N LEU A 289 14.32 -13.00 -13.03
CA LEU A 289 14.33 -14.26 -13.78
C LEU A 289 15.54 -15.15 -13.43
N GLU A 290 16.68 -14.55 -13.11
CA GLU A 290 17.94 -15.24 -12.81
C GLU A 290 18.07 -15.66 -11.35
N VAL A 291 17.20 -15.13 -10.48
CA VAL A 291 17.19 -15.49 -9.06
C VAL A 291 16.71 -16.93 -8.89
N ASN A 292 17.50 -17.76 -8.19
CA ASN A 292 17.07 -19.12 -7.85
C ASN A 292 15.92 -19.06 -6.82
N PRO A 293 14.76 -19.71 -7.08
CA PRO A 293 13.64 -19.69 -6.17
C PRO A 293 13.96 -20.39 -4.85
N VAL A 294 13.42 -19.87 -3.74
CA VAL A 294 13.47 -20.52 -2.42
C VAL A 294 12.05 -20.75 -1.88
N PRO A 295 11.87 -21.64 -0.89
CA PRO A 295 10.58 -21.80 -0.22
C PRO A 295 10.06 -20.49 0.37
N LEU A 296 8.74 -20.34 0.41
CA LEU A 296 8.10 -19.18 1.03
C LEU A 296 8.22 -19.26 2.55
N ASP A 297 8.37 -18.13 3.24
CA ASP A 297 8.29 -18.12 4.70
C ASP A 297 6.82 -18.24 5.16
N SER A 298 6.61 -18.95 6.27
CA SER A 298 5.29 -19.21 6.84
C SER A 298 5.20 -18.63 8.25
N MET A 299 4.14 -17.86 8.52
CA MET A 299 3.89 -17.27 9.84
C MET A 299 3.17 -18.24 10.80
N PHE A 300 2.41 -19.20 10.27
CA PHE A 300 1.51 -20.06 11.05
C PHE A 300 1.79 -21.58 10.90
N GLY A 301 2.95 -21.95 10.32
CA GLY A 301 3.47 -23.33 10.36
C GLY A 301 2.59 -24.40 9.70
N SER A 302 1.77 -24.03 8.71
CA SER A 302 0.84 -24.95 8.03
C SER A 302 1.43 -25.47 6.71
N LEU A 303 1.49 -26.80 6.55
CA LEU A 303 1.95 -27.62 5.41
C LEU A 303 1.34 -27.32 4.01
N VAL A 304 0.57 -26.25 3.83
CA VAL A 304 -0.03 -25.85 2.54
C VAL A 304 0.87 -24.83 1.80
N GLU A 305 2.19 -25.00 1.95
CA GLU A 305 3.22 -23.95 1.82
C GLU A 305 3.63 -23.60 0.38
N GLU A 306 2.96 -24.17 -0.62
CA GLU A 306 3.23 -23.87 -2.03
C GLU A 306 2.02 -23.30 -2.79
N GLN A 307 0.90 -23.06 -2.11
CA GLN A 307 -0.30 -22.56 -2.77
C GLN A 307 -0.53 -21.09 -2.43
N LEU A 308 -0.59 -20.27 -3.47
CA LEU A 308 -1.09 -18.91 -3.34
C LEU A 308 -2.61 -18.95 -3.27
N PHE A 309 -3.16 -18.47 -2.15
CA PHE A 309 -4.60 -18.37 -2.01
C PHE A 309 -5.13 -17.17 -2.81
N GLY A 310 -6.30 -17.37 -3.40
CA GLY A 310 -7.08 -16.33 -4.05
C GLY A 310 -8.51 -16.46 -3.59
N HIS A 311 -9.29 -15.42 -3.83
CA HIS A 311 -10.72 -15.42 -3.62
C HIS A 311 -11.40 -15.11 -4.95
N SER A 312 -12.66 -15.49 -5.12
CA SER A 312 -13.43 -15.17 -6.33
C SER A 312 -13.55 -13.66 -6.54
N GLY A 313 -13.59 -13.22 -7.79
CA GLY A 313 -13.89 -11.83 -8.13
C GLY A 313 -12.73 -10.99 -8.67
N GLY A 314 -13.08 -9.78 -9.09
CA GLY A 314 -12.19 -8.89 -9.84
C GLY A 314 -11.16 -8.13 -8.99
N GLY A 315 -10.21 -7.47 -9.65
CA GLY A 315 -9.27 -6.56 -8.99
C GLY A 315 -9.97 -5.33 -8.38
N SER A 316 -10.83 -4.67 -9.16
CA SER A 316 -11.67 -3.56 -8.69
C SER A 316 -13.04 -4.10 -8.26
N GLY A 317 -13.43 -3.90 -7.00
CA GLY A 317 -14.71 -4.37 -6.46
C GLY A 317 -14.69 -5.77 -5.85
N GLY A 318 -13.66 -6.60 -6.09
CA GLY A 318 -13.63 -7.99 -5.61
C GLY A 318 -13.68 -8.19 -4.10
N TYR A 319 -13.45 -7.14 -3.29
CA TYR A 319 -13.73 -7.22 -1.85
C TYR A 319 -15.24 -7.27 -1.57
N LEU A 320 -16.04 -6.53 -2.34
CA LEU A 320 -17.50 -6.47 -2.20
C LEU A 320 -18.18 -7.72 -2.75
N GLU A 321 -17.60 -8.40 -3.75
CA GLU A 321 -18.14 -9.69 -4.20
C GLU A 321 -18.17 -10.75 -3.08
N HIS A 322 -17.32 -10.56 -2.07
CA HIS A 322 -17.24 -11.42 -0.90
C HIS A 322 -18.06 -10.95 0.30
N ILE A 323 -18.55 -9.70 0.34
CA ILE A 323 -19.25 -9.10 1.48
C ILE A 323 -20.73 -8.96 1.14
#